data_AF-A0A6N4TIT1-F1
#
_entry.id   AF-A0A6N4TIT1-F1
#
_cell.length_a   1.000
_cell.length_b   1.000
_cell.length_c   1.000
_cell.angle_alpha   90.00
_cell.angle_beta   90.00
_cell.angle_gamma   90.00
#
_symmetry.space_group_name_H-M   'P 1'
#
loop_
_entity.id
_entity.type
_entity.pdbx_description
1 polymer ?
#
loop_
_entity_poly.entity_id
_entity_poly.type
_entity_poly.pdbx_seq_one_letter_code
_entity_poly.pdbx_strand_id
1 'polypeptide(L)' 'MTGIEFYNQVLSSPKYRKEYEQNTYFNMQMQYLRQKEHITKATLLSSIIYLSRGIQEAESRMIEMNDMEAGL' A
#
# COMPACT_ATOMS: atom_id res chain seq x y z
N MET A 1 -9.29 17.17 4.85
CA MET A 1 -7.84 16.93 4.73
C MET A 1 -7.53 16.64 3.28
N THR A 2 -6.56 17.36 2.72
CA THR A 2 -6.05 17.13 1.36
C THR A 2 -5.16 15.90 1.30
N GLY A 3 -4.89 15.40 0.09
CA GLY A 3 -3.96 14.30 -0.11
C GLY A 3 -2.55 14.62 0.36
N ILE A 4 -2.09 15.85 0.15
CA ILE A 4 -0.76 16.32 0.59
C ILE A 4 -0.66 16.36 2.12
N GLU A 5 -1.69 16.90 2.80
CA GLU A 5 -1.74 16.93 4.27
C GLU A 5 -1.72 15.51 4.84
N PHE A 6 -2.54 14.61 4.30
CA PHE A 6 -2.58 13.22 4.72
C PHE A 6 -1.24 12.51 4.51
N TYR A 7 -0.64 12.69 3.33
CA TYR A 7 0.67 12.11 2.99
C TYR A 7 1.75 12.55 3.98
N ASN A 8 1.84 13.87 4.24
CA ASN A 8 2.82 14.42 5.17
C ASN A 8 2.58 13.93 6.61
N GLN A 9 1.31 13.88 7.04
CA GLN A 9 0.97 13.39 8.37
C GLN A 9 1.35 11.91 8.55
N VAL A 10 1.04 11.05 7.58
CA VAL A 10 1.39 9.62 7.64
C VAL A 10 2.92 9.45 7.67
N LEU A 11 3.65 10.11 6.77
CA LEU A 11 5.12 9.96 6.68
C LEU A 11 5.91 10.72 7.74
N SER A 12 5.23 11.47 8.63
CA SER A 12 5.82 11.98 9.86
C SER A 12 6.14 10.87 10.86
N SER A 13 5.42 9.73 10.78
CA SER A 13 5.71 8.56 11.60
C SER A 13 6.87 7.75 10.99
N PRO A 14 7.95 7.48 11.73
CA PRO A 14 9.07 6.65 11.25
C PRO A 14 8.61 5.26 10.78
N LYS A 15 7.60 4.69 11.43
CA LYS A 15 7.00 3.41 11.05
C LYS A 15 6.48 3.44 9.61
N TYR A 16 5.62 4.41 9.30
CA TYR A 16 4.99 4.50 7.97
C TYR A 16 5.96 5.02 6.91
N ARG A 17 6.99 5.77 7.30
CA ARG A 17 8.10 6.11 6.40
C ARG A 17 8.85 4.87 5.94
N LYS A 18 9.20 3.97 6.88
CA LYS A 18 9.85 2.69 6.55
C LYS A 18 8.97 1.84 5.62
N GLU A 19 7.67 1.74 5.90
CA GLU A 19 6.73 1.04 5.00
C GLU A 19 6.69 1.67 3.61
N TYR A 20 6.68 3.00 3.52
CA TYR A 20 6.71 3.72 2.24
C TYR A 20 7.98 3.45 1.42
N GLU A 21 9.12 3.23 2.07
CA GLU A 21 10.40 2.94 1.41
C GLU A 21 10.54 1.46 1.02
N GLN A 22 9.94 0.53 1.78
CA GLN A 22 10.18 -0.91 1.65
C GLN A 22 9.02 -1.69 1.01
N ASN A 23 7.80 -1.16 1.08
CA ASN A 23 6.60 -1.84 0.61
C ASN A 23 6.04 -1.12 -0.63
N THR A 24 6.22 -1.74 -1.80
CA THR A 24 5.77 -1.19 -3.08
C THR A 24 4.27 -0.89 -3.10
N TYR A 25 3.44 -1.75 -2.51
CA TYR A 25 1.99 -1.54 -2.46
C TYR A 25 1.62 -0.34 -1.60
N PHE A 26 2.26 -0.20 -0.44
CA PHE A 26 2.07 0.96 0.42
C PHE A 26 2.53 2.25 -0.26
N ASN A 27 3.70 2.22 -0.91
CA ASN A 27 4.24 3.35 -1.68
C ASN A 27 3.25 3.84 -2.74
N MET A 28 2.76 2.92 -3.59
CA MET A 28 1.81 3.24 -4.66
C MET A 28 0.53 3.88 -4.11
N GLN A 29 0.00 3.37 -3.00
CA GLN A 29 -1.18 3.96 -2.37
C GLN A 29 -0.91 5.34 -1.79
N MET A 30 0.23 5.56 -1.15
CA MET A 30 0.59 6.89 -0.67
C MET A 30 0.74 7.90 -1.81
N GLN A 31 1.29 7.50 -2.96
CA GLN A 31 1.34 8.36 -4.15
C GLN A 31 -0.05 8.66 -4.74
N TYR A 32 -0.93 7.65 -4.81
CA TYR A 32 -2.32 7.84 -5.23
C TYR A 32 -3.08 8.80 -4.31
N LEU A 33 -2.94 8.62 -2.99
CA LEU A 33 -3.59 9.45 -1.98
C LEU A 33 -3.08 10.89 -2.03
N ARG A 34 -1.77 11.09 -2.22
CA ARG A 34 -1.14 12.41 -2.34
C ARG A 34 -1.73 13.27 -3.45
N GLN A 35 -2.16 12.65 -4.54
CA GLN A 35 -2.74 13.34 -5.71
C GLN A 35 -4.21 13.75 -5.52
N LYS A 36 -4.84 13.37 -4.40
CA LYS A 36 -6.25 13.70 -4.16
C LYS A 36 -6.38 15.11 -3.61
N GLU A 37 -7.27 15.88 -4.22
CA GLU A 37 -7.69 17.18 -3.68
C GLU A 37 -8.23 17.02 -2.25
N HIS A 38 -9.04 15.97 -2.03
CA HIS A 38 -9.59 15.63 -0.72
C HIS A 38 -9.56 14.13 -0.43
N ILE A 39 -9.18 13.78 0.79
CA ILE A 39 -9.30 12.42 1.33
C ILE A 39 -10.71 12.24 1.90
N THR A 40 -11.52 11.49 1.17
CA THR A 40 -12.88 11.11 1.61
C THR A 40 -12.87 9.73 2.27
N LYS A 41 -13.97 9.36 2.94
CA LYS A 41 -14.16 7.99 3.45
C LYS A 41 -14.04 6.95 2.32
N ALA A 42 -14.62 7.24 1.15
CA ALA A 42 -14.52 6.35 0.00
C ALA A 42 -13.07 6.21 -0.48
N THR A 43 -12.31 7.31 -0.54
CA THR A 43 -10.88 7.30 -0.89
C THR A 43 -10.09 6.38 0.04
N LEU A 44 -10.32 6.48 1.35
CA LEU A 44 -9.66 5.65 2.36
C LEU A 44 -10.05 4.17 2.25
N LEU A 45 -11.35 3.87 2.12
CA LEU A 45 -11.83 2.50 1.97
C LEU A 45 -11.25 1.83 0.72
N SER A 46 -11.23 2.52 -0.41
CA SER A 46 -10.61 2.01 -1.64
C SER A 46 -9.12 1.75 -1.48
N SER A 47 -8.41 2.60 -0.74
CA SER A 47 -6.97 2.43 -0.48
C SER A 47 -6.71 1.21 0.41
N ILE A 48 -7.55 0.98 1.42
CA ILE A 48 -7.48 -0.23 2.26
C ILE A 48 -7.72 -1.48 1.41
N ILE A 49 -8.78 -1.49 0.58
CA ILE A 49 -9.08 -2.62 -0.31
C ILE A 49 -7.90 -2.91 -1.25
N TYR A 50 -7.26 -1.88 -1.80
CA TYR A 50 -6.07 -2.07 -2.63
C TYR A 50 -4.93 -2.72 -1.86
N LEU A 51 -4.62 -2.23 -0.66
CA LEU A 51 -3.54 -2.81 0.17
C LEU A 51 -3.83 -4.28 0.50
N SER A 52 -5.06 -4.62 0.86
CA SER A 52 -5.47 -6.01 1.11
C SER A 52 -5.28 -6.91 -0.11
N ARG A 53 -5.60 -6.42 -1.31
CA ARG A 53 -5.35 -7.16 -2.57
C ARG A 53 -3.86 -7.33 -2.84
N GLY A 54 -3.06 -6.29 -2.61
CA GLY A 54 -1.61 -6.36 -2.77
C GLY A 54 -0.96 -7.41 -1.85
N ILE A 55 -1.46 -7.55 -0.61
CA ILE A 55 -1.03 -8.61 0.31
C ILE A 55 -1.41 -9.98 -0.25
N GLN A 56 -2.66 -10.15 -0.69
CA GLN A 56 -3.13 -11.42 -1.26
C GLN A 56 -2.33 -11.84 -2.50
N GLU A 57 -2.01 -10.88 -3.39
CA GLU A 57 -1.16 -11.12 -4.56
C GLU A 57 0.27 -11.51 -4.17
N ALA A 58 0.85 -10.85 -3.15
CA ALA A 58 2.17 -11.19 -2.64
C ALA A 58 2.21 -12.60 -2.03
N GLU A 59 1.20 -12.97 -1.24
CA GLU A 59 1.05 -14.31 -0.68
C GLU A 59 0.91 -15.37 -1.77
N SER A 60 0.06 -15.11 -2.78
CA SER A 60 -0.15 -16.04 -3.90
C SER A 60 1.16 -16.28 -4.68
N ARG A 61 1.92 -15.21 -4.97
CA ARG A 61 3.22 -15.35 -5.63
C ARG A 61 4.25 -16.13 -4.82
N MET A 62 4.27 -15.99 -3.49
CA MET A 62 5.16 -16.79 -2.66
C MET A 62 4.78 -18.29 -2.68
N ILE A 63 3.49 -18.60 -2.72
CA ILE A 63 3.02 -19.99 -2.87
C ILE A 63 3.47 -20.54 -4.23
N GLU A 64 3.20 -19.82 -5.32
CA GLU A 64 3.62 -20.23 -6.67
C GLU A 64 5.13 -20.42 -6.79
N MET A 65 5.92 -19.53 -6.19
CA MET A 65 7.39 -19.67 -6.16
C MET A 65 7.84 -20.91 -5.39
N ASN A 66 7.24 -21.18 -4.22
CA ASN A 66 7.56 -22.37 -3.44
C ASN A 66 7.19 -23.66 -4.16
N ASP A 67 6.05 -23.69 -4.86
CA ASP A 67 5.62 -24.85 -5.66
C ASP A 67 6.59 -25.10 -6.83
N MET A 68 7.04 -24.04 -7.51
CA MET A 68 8.08 -24.13 -8.55
C MET A 68 9.43 -24.62 -8.01
N GLU A 69 9.87 -24.13 -6.85
CA GLU A 69 11.13 -24.57 -6.20
C GLU A 69 11.04 -26.02 -5.69
N ALA A 70 9.84 -26.48 -5.31
CA ALA A 70 9.58 -27.86 -4.91
C ALA A 70 9.46 -28.84 -6.09
N GLY A 71 9.42 -28.34 -7.33
CA GLY A 71 9.32 -29.15 -8.55
C GLY A 71 7.95 -29.81 -8.75
N LEU A 72 6.88 -29.20 -8.23
CA LEU A 72 5.49 -29.62 -8.44
C LEU A 72 4.89 -29.02 -9.71
#